data_AF-A0A7X1HWJ5-F1
#
_entry.id   AF-A0A7X1HWJ5-F1
#
_cell.length_a   1.000
_cell.length_b   1.000
_cell.length_c   1.000
_cell.angle_alpha   90.00
_cell.angle_beta   90.00
_cell.angle_gamma   90.00
#
_symmetry.space_group_name_H-M   'P 1'
#
loop_
_entity.id
_entity.type
_entity.pdbx_description
1 polymer ?
#
loop_
_entity_poly.entity_id
_entity_poly.type
_entity_poly.pdbx_seq_one_letter_code
_entity_poly.pdbx_strand_id
1 'polypeptide(L)'
;MAKTHEDRKEAFLALCEAAPEGSILRAVNRYGDTMFNEIQLIQFVAELNQLPVDKRNSTVRKLAAAAEFAIASHGYLYFVGADFEPRQEP
;
A
#
# COMPACT_ATOMS: atom_id res chain seq x y z
N MET A 1 -1.10 -14.67 18.99
CA MET A 1 -0.09 -13.63 18.67
C MET A 1 -0.37 -12.98 17.30
N ALA A 2 -1.58 -12.44 17.07
CA ALA A 2 -2.00 -11.89 15.77
C ALA A 2 -1.85 -10.35 15.64
N LYS A 3 -1.56 -9.67 16.75
CA LYS A 3 -1.60 -8.20 16.84
C LYS A 3 -0.63 -7.50 15.87
N THR A 4 0.59 -8.01 15.77
CA THR A 4 1.68 -7.34 15.03
C THR A 4 1.48 -7.30 13.51
N HIS A 5 0.73 -8.22 12.90
CA HIS A 5 0.46 -8.17 11.46
C HIS A 5 -0.59 -7.12 11.10
N GLU A 6 -1.68 -7.08 11.88
CA GLU A 6 -2.73 -6.06 11.70
C GLU A 6 -2.19 -4.67 12.01
N ASP A 7 -1.41 -4.51 13.08
CA ASP A 7 -0.79 -3.23 13.45
C ASP A 7 0.11 -2.68 12.32
N ARG A 8 0.83 -3.56 11.61
CA ARG A 8 1.70 -3.18 10.48
C ARG A 8 0.91 -2.85 9.22
N LYS A 9 -0.23 -3.49 8.99
CA LYS A 9 -1.14 -3.18 7.89
C LYS A 9 -1.80 -1.82 8.13
N GLU A 10 -2.34 -1.58 9.32
CA GLU A 10 -2.93 -0.30 9.70
C GLU A 10 -1.90 0.83 9.62
N ALA A 11 -0.65 0.59 10.05
CA ALA A 11 0.42 1.57 9.90
C ALA A 11 0.71 1.92 8.42
N PHE A 12 0.60 0.96 7.50
CA PHE A 12 0.76 1.21 6.07
C PHE A 12 -0.43 1.98 5.50
N LEU A 13 -1.66 1.62 5.86
CA LEU A 13 -2.87 2.32 5.41
C LEU A 13 -2.89 3.78 5.91
N ALA A 14 -2.52 4.00 7.18
CA ALA A 14 -2.38 5.35 7.73
C ALA A 14 -1.29 6.16 7.00
N LEU A 15 -0.23 5.50 6.54
CA LEU A 15 0.81 6.13 5.73
C LEU A 15 0.29 6.55 4.34
N CYS A 16 -0.52 5.69 3.70
CA CYS A 16 -1.18 6.00 2.43
C CYS A 16 -2.18 7.16 2.57
N GLU A 17 -2.98 7.18 3.63
CA GLU A 17 -3.96 8.25 3.91
C GLU A 17 -3.29 9.59 4.22
N ALA A 18 -2.15 9.56 4.91
CA ALA A 18 -1.37 10.75 5.25
C ALA A 18 -0.45 11.24 4.13
N ALA A 19 -0.40 10.54 2.98
CA ALA A 19 0.46 10.92 1.87
C ALA A 19 -0.01 12.24 1.23
N PRO A 20 0.93 13.07 0.71
CA PRO A 20 0.58 14.36 0.12
C PRO A 20 -0.34 14.20 -1.10
N GLU A 21 -1.09 15.24 -1.42
CA GLU A 21 -1.92 15.26 -2.62
C GLU A 21 -1.04 15.08 -3.88
N GLY A 22 -1.44 14.17 -4.77
CA GLY A 22 -0.65 13.77 -5.94
C GLY A 22 0.33 12.61 -5.72
N SER A 23 0.52 12.15 -4.47
CA SER A 23 1.28 10.93 -4.17
C SER A 23 0.55 9.68 -4.67
N ILE A 24 1.28 8.76 -5.30
CA ILE A 24 0.71 7.48 -5.73
C ILE A 24 0.32 6.60 -4.53
N LEU A 25 0.94 6.80 -3.36
CA LEU A 25 0.58 6.08 -2.14
C LEU A 25 -0.86 6.37 -1.70
N ARG A 26 -1.37 7.57 -2.00
CA ARG A 26 -2.75 7.96 -1.70
C ARG A 26 -3.78 7.27 -2.60
N ALA A 27 -3.34 6.71 -3.74
CA ALA A 27 -4.21 5.94 -4.61
C ALA A 27 -4.55 4.56 -4.02
N VAL A 28 -3.79 4.06 -3.03
CA VAL A 28 -4.14 2.83 -2.32
C VAL A 28 -5.37 3.07 -1.45
N ASN A 29 -6.50 2.48 -1.85
CA ASN A 29 -7.77 2.65 -1.17
C ASN A 29 -8.00 1.55 -0.12
N ARG A 30 -8.35 1.94 1.11
CA ARG A 30 -8.66 1.03 2.21
C ARG A 30 -9.93 0.19 1.93
N TYR A 31 -10.92 0.79 1.28
CA TYR A 31 -12.26 0.22 1.09
C TYR A 31 -12.57 -0.11 -0.37
N GLY A 32 -11.60 0.04 -1.25
CA GLY A 32 -11.78 -0.19 -2.68
C GLY A 32 -10.55 -0.82 -3.27
N ASP A 33 -10.77 -1.63 -4.29
CA ASP A 33 -9.67 -2.29 -4.97
C ASP A 33 -8.85 -1.28 -5.78
N THR A 34 -7.54 -1.44 -5.75
CA THR A 34 -6.59 -0.57 -6.45
C THR A 34 -5.63 -1.42 -7.27
N MET A 35 -5.48 -1.12 -8.56
CA MET A 35 -4.52 -1.80 -9.42
C MET A 35 -3.48 -0.81 -9.91
N PHE A 36 -2.20 -1.11 -9.71
CA PHE A 36 -1.09 -0.36 -10.28
C PHE A 36 -0.48 -1.08 -11.47
N ASN A 37 -0.42 -0.37 -12.60
CA ASN A 37 0.35 -0.79 -13.76
C ASN A 37 1.85 -0.50 -13.57
N GLU A 38 2.69 -0.93 -14.51
CA GLU A 38 4.15 -0.77 -14.44
C GLU A 38 4.60 0.68 -14.17
N ILE A 39 4.03 1.67 -14.85
CA ILE A 39 4.38 3.09 -14.67
C ILE A 39 4.05 3.56 -13.26
N GLN A 40 2.88 3.19 -12.75
CA GLN A 40 2.46 3.51 -11.38
C GLN A 40 3.31 2.78 -10.34
N LEU A 41 3.76 1.56 -10.63
CA LEU A 41 4.65 0.80 -9.75
C LEU A 41 6.04 1.43 -9.66
N ILE A 42 6.58 1.96 -10.75
CA ILE A 42 7.85 2.69 -10.73
C ILE A 42 7.75 3.89 -9.78
N GLN A 43 6.67 4.67 -9.89
CA GLN A 43 6.42 5.79 -8.98
C GLN A 43 6.22 5.31 -7.53
N PHE A 44 5.48 4.21 -7.35
CA PHE A 44 5.20 3.63 -6.03
C PHE A 44 6.48 3.20 -5.32
N VAL A 45 7.38 2.47 -6.00
CA VAL A 45 8.68 2.08 -5.46
C VAL A 45 9.53 3.30 -5.11
N ALA A 46 9.54 4.32 -5.98
CA ALA A 46 10.28 5.56 -5.73
C ALA A 46 9.79 6.26 -4.44
N GLU A 47 8.47 6.40 -4.28
CA GLU A 47 7.89 7.03 -3.09
C GLU A 47 8.11 6.20 -1.82
N LEU A 48 7.99 4.87 -1.88
CA LEU A 48 8.31 3.99 -0.74
C LEU A 48 9.79 4.10 -0.32
N ASN A 49 10.69 4.22 -1.29
CA ASN A 49 12.13 4.38 -1.05
C ASN A 49 12.53 5.79 -0.58
N GLN A 50 11.62 6.76 -0.63
CA GLN A 50 11.82 8.10 -0.06
C GLN A 50 11.28 8.23 1.36
N LEU A 51 10.51 7.26 1.86
CA LEU A 51 9.97 7.30 3.22
C LEU A 51 11.09 7.40 4.27
N PRO A 52 10.87 8.09 5.40
CA PRO A 52 11.75 8.05 6.56
C PRO A 52 12.05 6.62 7.04
N VAL A 53 13.24 6.38 7.60
CA VAL A 53 13.71 5.03 8.00
C VAL A 53 12.77 4.38 9.02
N ASP A 54 12.23 5.17 9.94
CA ASP A 54 11.23 4.76 10.94
C ASP A 54 9.90 4.30 10.31
N LYS A 55 9.57 4.79 9.12
CA LYS A 55 8.38 4.39 8.36
C LYS A 55 8.62 3.20 7.42
N ARG A 56 9.88 2.84 7.11
CA ARG A 56 10.24 1.66 6.28
C ARG A 56 10.22 0.37 7.07
N ASN A 57 9.05 0.05 7.63
CA ASN A 57 8.82 -1.21 8.34
C ASN A 57 8.86 -2.42 7.38
N SER A 58 8.74 -3.63 7.93
CA SER A 58 8.80 -4.87 7.14
C SER A 58 7.75 -4.97 6.04
N THR A 59 6.57 -4.36 6.22
CA THR A 59 5.49 -4.38 5.23
C THR A 59 5.83 -3.49 4.06
N VAL A 60 6.32 -2.27 4.31
CA VAL A 60 6.80 -1.36 3.27
C VAL A 60 7.91 -1.99 2.44
N ARG A 61 8.88 -2.66 3.08
CA ARG A 61 9.97 -3.34 2.37
C ARG A 61 9.47 -4.49 1.49
N LYS A 62 8.50 -5.27 1.98
CA LYS A 62 7.88 -6.36 1.21
C LYS A 62 7.10 -5.82 0.01
N LEU A 63 6.37 -4.71 0.19
CA LEU A 63 5.64 -4.06 -0.90
C LEU A 63 6.59 -3.50 -1.96
N ALA A 64 7.69 -2.86 -1.55
CA ALA A 64 8.71 -2.40 -2.49
C ALA A 64 9.30 -3.57 -3.30
N ALA A 65 9.69 -4.67 -2.64
CA ALA A 65 10.22 -5.85 -3.32
C ALA A 65 9.19 -6.51 -4.26
N ALA A 66 7.92 -6.58 -3.86
CA ALA A 66 6.85 -7.12 -4.69
C ALA A 66 6.59 -6.23 -5.93
N ALA A 67 6.62 -4.91 -5.76
CA ALA A 67 6.48 -3.97 -6.86
C ALA A 67 7.68 -4.03 -7.82
N GLU A 68 8.91 -4.12 -7.32
CA GLU A 68 10.12 -4.33 -8.14
C GLU A 68 10.04 -5.63 -8.95
N PHE A 69 9.57 -6.73 -8.33
CA PHE A 69 9.35 -8.00 -9.03
C PHE A 69 8.27 -7.88 -10.12
N ALA A 70 7.16 -7.20 -9.81
CA ALA A 70 6.09 -6.98 -10.77
C ALA A 70 6.58 -6.13 -11.96
N ILE A 71 7.36 -5.07 -11.74
CA ILE A 71 7.98 -4.26 -12.80
C ILE A 71 8.88 -5.14 -13.67
N ALA A 72 9.78 -5.92 -13.06
CA ALA A 72 10.68 -6.80 -13.79
C ALA A 72 9.97 -7.87 -14.64
N SER A 73 8.70 -8.15 -14.32
CA SER A 73 7.87 -9.12 -15.02
C SER A 73 6.81 -8.48 -15.95
N HIS A 74 6.84 -7.16 -16.16
CA HIS A 74 5.80 -6.40 -16.87
C HIS A 74 4.38 -6.66 -16.33
N GLY A 75 4.29 -6.84 -15.01
CA GLY A 75 3.07 -7.17 -14.29
C GLY A 75 2.39 -5.97 -13.63
N TYR A 76 1.40 -6.28 -12.80
CA TYR A 76 0.59 -5.33 -12.04
C TYR A 76 0.61 -5.73 -10.56
N LEU A 77 0.34 -4.77 -9.67
CA LEU A 77 0.08 -5.06 -8.27
C LEU A 77 -1.37 -4.69 -7.94
N TYR A 78 -2.10 -5.67 -7.42
CA TYR A 78 -3.50 -5.53 -7.04
C TYR A 78 -3.64 -5.47 -5.53
N PHE A 79 -4.13 -4.35 -5.03
CA PHE A 79 -4.52 -4.16 -3.64
C PHE A 79 -6.01 -4.44 -3.52
N VAL A 80 -6.35 -5.38 -2.64
CA VAL A 80 -7.73 -5.72 -2.30
C VAL A 80 -8.14 -4.87 -1.10
N GLY A 81 -9.18 -4.07 -1.25
CA GLY A 81 -9.77 -3.33 -0.15
C GLY A 81 -10.45 -4.29 0.83
N ALA A 82 -10.63 -3.86 2.08
CA ALA A 82 -11.58 -4.56 2.93
C ALA A 82 -12.99 -4.25 2.40
N ASP A 83 -13.79 -5.29 2.11
CA ASP A 83 -15.21 -5.12 1.86
C ASP A 83 -15.78 -4.27 3.00
N PHE A 84 -16.45 -3.18 2.62
CA PHE A 84 -17.20 -2.37 3.56
C PHE A 84 -18.34 -3.25 4.09
N GLU A 85 -18.17 -3.92 5.23
CA GLU A 85 -19.33 -4.48 5.93
C GLU A 85 -20.23 -3.30 6.30
N PRO A 86 -21.45 -3.21 5.74
CA PRO A 86 -22.37 -2.16 6.13
C PRO A 86 -22.63 -2.29 7.63
N ARG A 87 -22.45 -1.20 8.38
CA ARG A 87 -22.93 -1.12 9.75
C ARG A 87 -24.39 -1.56 9.75
N GLN A 88 -24.69 -2.69 10.39
CA GLN A 88 -26.07 -2.96 10.81
C GLN A 88 -26.38 -1.88 11.85
N GLU A 89 -27.12 -0.86 11.43
CA GLU A 89 -27.74 0.07 12.36
C GLU A 89 -28.73 -0.72 13.25
N PRO A 90 -28.82 -0.37 14.54
CA PRO A 90 -29.59 -1.13 15.53
C PRO A 90 -31.10 -1.14 15.27
#